data_AF-A0A2S3W081-F1
#
_entry.id   AF-A0A2S3W081-F1
#
_cell.length_a   1.000
_cell.length_b   1.000
_cell.length_c   1.000
_cell.angle_alpha   90.00
_cell.angle_beta   90.00
_cell.angle_gamma   90.00
#
_symmetry.space_group_name_H-M   'P 1'
#
loop_
_entity.id
_entity.type
_entity.pdbx_description
1 polymer ?
#
loop_
_entity_poly.entity_id
_entity_poly.type
_entity_poly.pdbx_seq_one_letter_code
_entity_poly.pdbx_strand_id
1 'polypeptide(L)'
;MPATGKDAMSHNYATPMTPEKRLARVLSRIPADWSIRVERQSGQGEAMSWRAAVAPQHAGQESDWCAGHPTMVDALEAAWRHARQHFAT
;
A
#
# COMPACT_ATOMS: atom_id res chain seq x y z
N MET A 1 54.51 15.24 5.21
CA MET A 1 54.08 13.84 5.46
C MET A 1 52.59 13.75 5.13
N PRO A 2 52.17 13.09 4.04
CA PRO A 2 50.76 12.88 3.73
C PRO A 2 50.28 11.57 4.37
N ALA A 3 49.18 11.61 5.12
CA ALA A 3 48.48 10.41 5.54
C ALA A 3 47.27 10.19 4.62
N THR A 4 47.38 9.13 3.84
CA THR A 4 46.38 8.54 2.97
C THR A 4 45.15 8.11 3.77
N GLY A 5 43.97 8.48 3.30
CA GLY A 5 42.67 7.96 3.75
C GLY A 5 41.75 7.83 2.55
N LYS A 6 42.02 6.81 1.73
CA LYS A 6 41.29 6.46 0.52
C LYS A 6 40.36 5.28 0.84
N ASP A 7 39.09 5.47 0.49
CA ASP A 7 38.00 4.51 0.24
C ASP A 7 37.18 3.89 1.39
N ALA A 8 35.91 3.64 1.02
CA ALA A 8 34.84 2.83 1.63
C ALA A 8 33.80 3.61 2.48
N MET A 9 32.51 3.69 2.17
CA MET A 9 31.62 2.94 1.28
C MET A 9 30.42 3.82 0.87
N SER A 10 29.92 3.59 -0.34
CA SER A 10 28.67 4.13 -0.89
C SER A 10 27.59 4.32 0.17
N HIS A 11 27.25 5.59 0.46
CA HIS A 11 25.97 5.91 1.06
C HIS A 11 24.90 5.37 0.12
N ASN A 12 24.32 4.23 0.50
CA ASN A 12 23.16 3.69 -0.15
C ASN A 12 22.02 4.68 0.15
N TYR A 13 21.90 5.75 -0.64
CA TYR A 13 20.71 6.61 -0.67
C TYR A 13 19.56 5.84 -1.32
N ALA A 14 19.32 4.61 -0.87
CA ALA A 14 18.02 4.01 -0.98
C ALA A 14 17.10 4.94 -0.20
N THR A 15 16.47 5.90 -0.89
CA THR A 15 15.46 6.76 -0.28
C THR A 15 14.52 5.83 0.47
N PRO A 16 14.43 5.92 1.81
CA PRO A 16 13.54 5.05 2.54
C PRO A 16 12.17 5.19 1.89
N MET A 17 11.61 4.06 1.47
CA MET A 17 10.41 4.03 0.66
C MET A 17 9.27 4.58 1.52
N THR A 18 9.03 5.89 1.39
CA THR A 18 8.06 6.62 2.22
C THR A 18 6.66 6.03 2.02
N PRO A 19 5.76 6.18 3.01
CA PRO A 19 4.37 5.76 2.87
C PRO A 19 3.73 6.29 1.56
N GLU A 20 4.09 7.51 1.14
CA GLU A 20 3.62 8.12 -0.11
C GLU A 20 4.14 7.38 -1.36
N LYS A 21 5.44 7.02 -1.40
CA LYS A 21 6.00 6.26 -2.51
C LYS A 21 5.37 4.86 -2.61
N ARG A 22 5.07 4.22 -1.47
CA ARG A 22 4.35 2.94 -1.45
C ARG A 22 2.94 3.11 -1.99
N LEU A 23 2.21 4.12 -1.52
CA LEU A 23 0.87 4.43 -1.99
C LEU A 23 0.85 4.68 -3.50
N ALA A 24 1.74 5.54 -4.02
CA ALA A 24 1.84 5.82 -5.44
C ALA A 24 2.13 4.56 -6.27
N ARG A 25 3.00 3.67 -5.77
CA ARG A 25 3.29 2.39 -6.42
C ARG A 25 2.08 1.44 -6.42
N VAL A 26 1.30 1.41 -5.35
CA VAL A 26 0.08 0.59 -5.28
C VAL A 26 -0.97 1.15 -6.24
N LEU A 27 -1.25 2.45 -6.20
CA LEU A 27 -2.18 3.12 -7.10
C LEU A 27 -1.81 2.94 -8.56
N SER A 28 -0.53 3.06 -8.91
CA SER A 28 -0.03 2.84 -10.28
C SER A 28 -0.20 1.41 -10.79
N ARG A 29 -0.41 0.42 -9.89
CA ARG A 29 -0.62 -0.99 -10.26
C ARG A 29 -2.09 -1.34 -10.41
N ILE A 30 -2.98 -0.59 -9.76
CA ILE A 30 -4.42 -0.81 -9.83
C ILE A 30 -4.89 -0.29 -11.20
N PRO A 31 -5.62 -1.10 -12.00
CA PRO A 31 -6.16 -0.64 -13.27
C PRO A 31 -7.11 0.54 -13.10
N ALA A 32 -7.16 1.43 -14.10
CA ALA A 32 -8.01 2.63 -14.03
C ALA A 32 -9.52 2.30 -13.95
N ASP A 33 -9.93 1.15 -14.48
CA ASP A 33 -11.32 0.64 -14.43
C ASP A 33 -11.71 0.03 -13.08
N TRP A 34 -10.84 0.11 -12.07
CA TRP A 34 -11.10 -0.46 -10.75
C TRP A 34 -11.44 0.63 -9.74
N SER A 35 -12.47 0.37 -8.94
CA SER A 35 -12.88 1.22 -7.83
C SER A 35 -12.01 0.94 -6.60
N ILE A 36 -11.58 2.01 -5.95
CA ILE A 36 -10.84 1.98 -4.69
C ILE A 36 -11.69 2.62 -3.61
N ARG A 37 -11.92 1.88 -2.53
CA ARG A 37 -12.61 2.38 -1.33
C ARG A 37 -11.67 2.23 -0.14
N VAL A 38 -11.62 3.26 0.68
CA VAL A 38 -10.80 3.29 1.90
C VAL A 38 -11.67 3.85 3.00
N GLU A 39 -11.71 3.15 4.13
CA GLU A 39 -12.50 3.57 5.27
C GLU A 39 -11.66 3.47 6.55
N ARG A 40 -11.77 4.49 7.40
CA ARG A 40 -11.23 4.48 8.75
C ARG A 40 -12.25 3.86 9.68
N GLN A 41 -11.88 2.79 10.37
CA GLN A 41 -12.71 2.17 11.37
C GLN A 41 -12.25 2.57 12.76
N SER A 42 -13.22 2.83 13.63
CA SER A 42 -12.99 2.84 15.07
C SER A 42 -12.73 1.39 15.47
N GLY A 43 -11.49 1.04 15.83
CA GLY A 43 -11.18 -0.29 16.34
C GLY A 43 -11.82 -0.54 17.70
N GLN A 44 -11.70 -1.76 18.22
CA GLN A 44 -12.03 -1.99 19.64
C GLN A 44 -11.03 -1.22 20.51
N GLY A 45 -11.49 -0.13 21.15
CA GLY A 45 -10.69 0.75 22.00
C GLY A 45 -10.26 2.05 21.30
N GLU A 46 -9.15 2.64 21.75
CA GLU A 46 -8.59 3.88 21.17
C GLU A 46 -7.76 3.65 19.90
N ALA A 47 -7.56 2.39 19.50
CA ALA A 47 -6.78 2.04 18.32
C ALA A 47 -7.62 2.23 17.05
N MET A 48 -7.23 3.21 16.23
CA MET A 48 -7.83 3.41 14.92
C MET A 48 -7.26 2.42 13.91
N SER A 49 -8.13 1.81 13.11
CA SER A 49 -7.76 0.90 12.03
C SER A 49 -8.27 1.41 10.70
N TRP A 50 -7.67 0.91 9.62
CA TRP A 50 -8.00 1.24 8.26
C TRP A 50 -8.37 -0.04 7.52
N ARG A 51 -9.48 -0.01 6.79
CA ARG A 51 -9.81 -1.05 5.81
C ARG A 51 -9.87 -0.43 4.42
N ALA A 52 -9.57 -1.24 3.42
CA ALA A 52 -9.72 -0.85 2.03
C ALA A 52 -10.39 -1.98 1.26
N ALA A 53 -11.02 -1.61 0.15
CA ALA A 53 -11.58 -2.54 -0.81
C ALA A 53 -11.19 -2.07 -2.21
N VAL A 54 -10.74 -3.00 -3.04
CA VAL A 54 -10.29 -2.76 -4.40
C VAL A 54 -10.98 -3.78 -5.28
N ALA A 55 -11.73 -3.34 -6.30
CA ALA A 55 -12.46 -4.24 -7.19
C ALA A 55 -12.71 -3.57 -8.55
N PRO A 56 -12.87 -4.35 -9.63
CA PRO A 56 -13.35 -3.84 -10.91
C PRO A 56 -14.66 -3.06 -10.74
N GLN A 57 -14.82 -1.96 -11.48
CA GLN A 57 -16.07 -1.20 -11.54
C GLN A 57 -17.09 -1.94 -12.43
N HIS A 58 -17.45 -3.18 -12.08
CA HIS A 58 -18.50 -3.93 -12.75
C HIS A 58 -19.78 -3.85 -11.92
N ALA A 59 -20.91 -3.58 -12.58
CA ALA A 59 -22.20 -3.42 -11.93
C ALA A 59 -22.59 -4.71 -11.17
N GLY A 60 -22.65 -4.63 -9.84
CA GLY A 60 -23.07 -5.71 -8.96
C GLY A 60 -21.94 -6.47 -8.24
N GLN A 61 -20.67 -6.14 -8.48
CA GLN A 61 -19.57 -6.79 -7.78
C GLN A 61 -19.31 -6.09 -6.44
N GLU A 62 -19.68 -6.74 -5.34
CA GLU A 62 -19.33 -6.29 -3.99
C GLU A 62 -17.81 -6.27 -3.86
N SER A 63 -17.27 -5.14 -3.39
CA SER A 63 -15.84 -5.01 -3.17
C SER A 63 -15.49 -5.71 -1.87
N ASP A 64 -14.64 -6.73 -1.93
CA ASP A 64 -14.16 -7.42 -0.74
C ASP A 64 -13.28 -6.48 0.09
N TRP A 65 -13.69 -6.25 1.34
CA TRP A 65 -12.97 -5.40 2.28
C TRP A 65 -11.88 -6.21 2.97
N CYS A 66 -10.65 -5.68 2.97
CA CYS A 66 -9.59 -6.28 3.76
C CYS A 66 -9.86 -6.14 5.26
N ALA A 67 -9.15 -6.93 6.07
CA ALA A 67 -9.12 -6.78 7.52
C ALA A 67 -8.64 -5.37 7.94
N GLY A 68 -8.83 -5.01 9.21
CA GLY A 68 -8.35 -3.73 9.73
C GLY A 68 -6.82 -3.70 9.85
N HIS A 69 -6.20 -2.68 9.26
CA HIS A 69 -4.75 -2.44 9.28
C HIS A 69 -4.39 -1.16 10.04
N PRO A 70 -3.17 -1.05 10.59
CA PRO A 70 -2.75 0.12 11.36
C PRO A 70 -2.59 1.39 10.51
N THR A 71 -2.39 1.25 9.20
CA THR A 71 -2.23 2.39 8.28
C THR A 71 -3.07 2.21 7.02
N MET A 72 -3.51 3.33 6.44
CA MET A 72 -4.24 3.36 5.17
C MET A 72 -3.50 2.66 4.03
N VAL A 73 -2.17 2.85 3.95
CA VAL A 73 -1.35 2.29 2.86
C VAL A 73 -1.28 0.76 2.97
N ASP A 74 -1.16 0.24 4.20
CA ASP A 74 -1.13 -1.20 4.47
C ASP A 74 -2.50 -1.84 4.13
N ALA A 75 -3.60 -1.17 4.50
CA ALA A 75 -4.95 -1.58 4.11
C ALA A 75 -5.12 -1.64 2.59
N LEU A 76 -4.72 -0.59 1.88
CA LEU A 76 -4.84 -0.52 0.43
C LEU A 76 -3.98 -1.57 -0.28
N GLU A 77 -2.75 -1.77 0.19
CA GLU A 77 -1.86 -2.80 -0.37
C GLU A 77 -2.45 -4.21 -0.16
N ALA A 78 -2.99 -4.50 1.03
CA ALA A 78 -3.64 -5.76 1.33
C ALA A 78 -4.87 -5.98 0.43
N ALA A 79 -5.75 -4.98 0.32
CA ALA A 79 -6.92 -5.03 -0.55
C ALA A 79 -6.54 -5.24 -2.02
N TRP A 80 -5.54 -4.52 -2.53
CA TRP A 80 -5.04 -4.72 -3.91
C TRP A 80 -4.47 -6.12 -4.10
N ARG A 81 -3.63 -6.61 -3.18
CA ARG A 81 -3.05 -7.97 -3.25
C ARG A 81 -4.12 -9.05 -3.27
N HIS A 82 -5.18 -8.88 -2.49
CA HIS A 82 -6.31 -9.80 -2.47
C HIS A 82 -7.09 -9.72 -3.79
N ALA A 83 -7.47 -8.52 -4.21
CA ALA A 83 -8.24 -8.29 -5.43
C ALA A 83 -7.53 -8.82 -6.68
N ARG A 84 -6.21 -8.64 -6.81
CA ARG A 84 -5.45 -9.19 -7.93
C ARG A 84 -5.33 -10.72 -7.91
N GLN A 85 -5.50 -11.37 -6.77
CA GLN A 85 -5.50 -12.84 -6.69
C GLN A 85 -6.88 -13.40 -7.02
N HIS A 86 -7.93 -12.65 -6.70
CA HIS A 86 -9.32 -13.07 -6.90
C HIS A 86 -9.89 -12.69 -8.27
N PHE A 87 -9.49 -11.54 -8.85
CA PHE A 87 -10.05 -11.01 -10.10
C PHE A 87 -9.10 -11.09 -11.31
N ALA A 88 -7.85 -11.52 -11.15
CA ALA A 88 -6.93 -11.68 -12.30
C ALA A 88 -7.13 -13.01 -13.06
N THR A 89 -8.37 -13.51 -13.11
CA THR A 89 -8.74 -14.70 -13.88
C THR A 89 -9.30 -14.29 -15.23
#